data_AF-A0A381YAT9-F1
#
_entry.id   AF-A0A381YAT9-F1
#
_cell.length_a   1.000
_cell.length_b   1.000
_cell.length_c   1.000
_cell.angle_alpha   90.00
_cell.angle_beta   90.00
_cell.angle_gamma   90.00
#
_symmetry.space_group_name_H-M   'P 1'
#
loop_
_entity.id
_entity.type
_entity.pdbx_description
1 polymer ?
#
loop_
_entity_poly.entity_id
_entity_poly.type
_entity_poly.pdbx_seq_one_letter_code
_entity_poly.pdbx_strand_id
1 'polypeptide(L)'
;MSKLRIAIGLFGLENFSEGDPRCYLEAAKLADAKGIDYITITDHVVMGERTDKYPFGDFPVPYEYPWFEPLTVLSGVAAVTSNIKLSTGVVIAPLRSAVLLAKICATLDVL
;
A
#
# COMPACT_ATOMS: atom_id res chain seq x y z
N MET A 1 -21.34 11.76 17.57
CA MET A 1 -20.15 12.42 16.97
C MET A 1 -19.29 11.33 16.35
N SER A 2 -18.92 11.42 15.07
CA SER A 2 -18.01 10.45 14.47
C SER A 2 -16.63 10.59 15.12
N LYS A 3 -16.04 9.46 15.52
CA LYS A 3 -14.67 9.42 16.04
C LYS A 3 -13.70 9.78 14.91
N LEU A 4 -12.73 10.66 15.18
CA LEU A 4 -11.62 10.92 14.25
C LEU A 4 -10.86 9.61 13.99
N ARG A 5 -10.50 9.35 12.73
CA ARG A 5 -9.75 8.16 12.32
C ARG A 5 -8.47 8.55 11.59
N ILE A 6 -7.41 7.80 11.82
CA ILE A 6 -6.07 8.08 11.26
C ILE A 6 -5.66 6.97 10.30
N ALA A 7 -5.23 7.36 9.10
CA ALA A 7 -4.66 6.47 8.10
C ALA A 7 -3.18 6.83 7.86
N ILE A 8 -2.31 5.83 7.75
CA ILE A 8 -0.89 6.02 7.47
C ILE A 8 -0.54 5.35 6.14
N GLY A 9 0.04 6.13 5.22
CA GLY A 9 0.60 5.63 3.97
C GLY A 9 2.06 5.21 4.13
N LEU A 10 2.41 4.05 3.59
CA LEU A 10 3.77 3.48 3.72
C LEU A 10 4.62 3.63 2.45
N PHE A 11 4.23 4.50 1.52
CA PHE A 11 5.04 4.80 0.35
C PHE A 11 6.43 5.33 0.76
N GLY A 12 7.50 4.72 0.24
CA GLY A 12 8.86 5.16 0.53
C GLY A 12 9.44 4.68 1.85
N LEU A 13 8.75 3.84 2.62
CA LEU A 13 9.24 3.34 3.90
C LEU A 13 10.56 2.55 3.76
N GLU A 14 10.70 1.81 2.67
CA GLU A 14 11.89 1.04 2.32
C GLU A 14 13.16 1.90 2.14
N ASN A 15 12.99 3.19 1.82
CA ASN A 15 14.11 4.14 1.74
C ASN A 15 14.78 4.38 3.11
N PHE A 16 14.08 4.03 4.20
CA PHE A 16 14.59 4.10 5.57
C PHE A 16 15.03 2.73 6.11
N SER A 17 14.98 1.68 5.30
CA SER A 17 15.34 0.31 5.68
C SER A 17 16.31 -0.37 4.70
N GLU A 18 17.15 0.41 4.01
CA GLU A 18 18.10 -0.10 3.01
C GLU A 18 17.42 -0.94 1.90
N GLY A 19 16.16 -0.62 1.59
CA GLY A 19 15.36 -1.35 0.60
C GLY A 19 14.72 -2.64 1.13
N ASP A 20 14.79 -2.95 2.43
CA ASP A 20 14.16 -4.16 2.99
C ASP A 20 12.63 -4.03 3.03
N PRO A 21 11.87 -4.80 2.22
CA PRO A 21 10.41 -4.73 2.18
C PRO A 21 9.74 -5.25 3.45
N ARG A 22 10.46 -5.94 4.35
CA ARG A 22 9.89 -6.40 5.63
C ARG A 22 9.57 -5.24 6.57
N CYS A 23 10.15 -4.06 6.35
CA CYS A 23 9.87 -2.86 7.14
C CYS A 23 8.37 -2.50 7.15
N TYR A 24 7.63 -2.82 6.08
CA TYR A 24 6.18 -2.59 6.00
C TYR A 24 5.41 -3.38 7.05
N LEU A 25 5.81 -4.64 7.30
CA LEU A 25 5.16 -5.50 8.29
C LEU A 25 5.49 -5.06 9.71
N GLU A 26 6.73 -4.64 9.96
CA GLU A 26 7.14 -4.12 11.26
C GLU A 26 6.45 -2.78 11.58
N ALA A 27 6.35 -1.88 10.59
CA ALA A 27 5.57 -0.65 10.73
C ALA A 27 4.09 -0.95 10.98
N ALA A 28 3.54 -1.99 10.33
CA ALA A 28 2.15 -2.38 10.52
C ALA A 28 1.86 -2.89 11.93
N LYS A 29 2.70 -3.79 12.46
CA LYS A 29 2.61 -4.26 13.86
C LYS A 29 2.65 -3.10 14.83
N LEU A 30 3.58 -2.15 14.63
CA LEU A 30 3.70 -0.98 15.49
C LEU A 30 2.47 -0.08 15.41
N ALA A 31 1.97 0.20 14.20
CA ALA A 31 0.79 1.04 13.99
C ALA A 31 -0.46 0.42 14.64
N ASP A 32 -0.65 -0.90 14.51
CA ASP A 32 -1.76 -1.64 15.14
C ASP A 32 -1.68 -1.53 16.67
N ALA A 33 -0.50 -1.78 17.25
CA ALA A 33 -0.26 -1.64 18.69
C ALA A 33 -0.45 -0.21 19.22
N LYS A 34 -0.36 0.81 18.35
CA LYS A 34 -0.60 2.22 18.70
C LYS A 34 -2.02 2.69 18.39
N GLY A 35 -2.89 1.82 17.89
CA GLY A 35 -4.30 2.13 17.64
C GLY A 35 -4.55 2.99 16.42
N ILE A 36 -3.68 2.92 15.41
CA ILE A 36 -3.94 3.51 14.09
C ILE A 36 -5.11 2.77 13.44
N ASP A 37 -5.98 3.50 12.74
CA ASP A 37 -7.19 2.91 12.16
C ASP A 37 -6.94 2.21 10.84
N TYR A 38 -6.03 2.74 10.01
CA TYR A 38 -5.79 2.24 8.65
C TYR A 38 -4.31 2.28 8.26
N ILE A 39 -3.90 1.26 7.50
CA ILE A 39 -2.71 1.31 6.66
C ILE A 39 -3.13 1.42 5.20
N THR A 40 -2.40 2.25 4.45
CA THR A 40 -2.62 2.45 3.02
C THR A 40 -1.36 2.21 2.20
N ILE A 41 -1.49 1.41 1.15
CA ILE A 41 -0.43 1.12 0.18
C ILE A 41 -0.88 1.63 -1.20
N THR A 42 0.03 2.28 -1.91
CA THR A 42 -0.18 2.85 -3.25
C THR A 42 0.30 1.88 -4.31
N ASP A 43 -0.44 1.79 -5.42
CA ASP A 43 -0.14 0.89 -6.54
C ASP A 43 0.63 1.59 -7.67
N HIS A 44 1.56 0.84 -8.26
CA HIS A 44 2.13 1.08 -9.59
C HIS A 44 2.67 -0.25 -10.12
N VAL A 45 1.96 -0.86 -11.07
CA VAL A 45 2.36 -2.15 -11.64
C VAL A 45 3.56 -2.00 -12.60
N VAL A 46 3.54 -0.92 -13.38
CA VAL A 46 4.62 -0.51 -14.28
C VAL A 46 4.69 1.01 -14.32
N MET A 47 5.89 1.52 -14.54
CA MET A 47 6.15 2.94 -14.73
C MET A 47 6.55 3.21 -16.18
N GLY A 48 6.12 4.34 -16.72
CA GLY A 48 6.65 4.83 -17.99
C GLY A 48 8.03 5.45 -17.79
N GLU A 49 8.95 5.22 -18.73
CA GLU A 49 10.35 5.70 -18.67
C GLU A 49 10.48 7.25 -18.65
N ARG A 50 9.43 7.95 -19.09
CA ARG A 50 9.40 9.42 -19.22
C ARG A 50 8.68 10.09 -18.05
N THR A 51 9.20 9.91 -16.83
CA THR A 51 8.68 10.58 -15.63
C THR A 51 8.82 12.10 -15.71
N ASP A 52 9.79 12.61 -16.50
CA ASP A 52 9.95 14.02 -16.84
C ASP A 52 8.78 14.63 -17.64
N LYS A 53 7.93 13.77 -18.24
CA LYS A 53 6.72 14.18 -18.96
C LYS A 53 5.44 14.04 -18.12
N TYR A 54 5.56 13.80 -16.82
CA TYR A 54 4.39 13.66 -15.96
C TYR A 54 3.56 14.96 -15.98
N PRO A 55 2.27 14.91 -16.39
CA PRO A 55 1.51 16.13 -16.68
C PRO A 55 1.08 16.92 -15.44
N PHE A 56 1.29 16.35 -14.24
CA PHE A 56 0.86 16.93 -12.97
C PHE A 56 2.03 17.46 -12.11
N GLY A 57 3.19 17.68 -12.72
CA GLY A 57 4.40 18.19 -12.06
C GLY A 57 5.54 17.17 -12.05
N ASP A 58 6.46 17.32 -11.11
CA ASP A 58 7.55 16.36 -10.93
C ASP A 58 7.03 15.08 -10.29
N PHE A 59 7.32 13.94 -10.92
CA PHE A 59 7.02 12.65 -10.31
C PHE A 59 7.99 12.40 -9.15
N PRO A 60 7.53 11.90 -7.98
CA PRO A 60 8.32 11.91 -6.75
C PRO A 60 9.50 10.93 -6.75
N VAL A 61 9.57 10.00 -7.72
CA VAL A 61 10.56 8.92 -7.78
C VAL A 61 10.98 8.63 -9.24
N PRO A 62 12.16 8.02 -9.47
CA PRO A 62 12.54 7.55 -10.80
C PRO A 62 11.62 6.42 -11.31
N TYR A 63 11.64 6.12 -12.61
CA TYR A 63 10.76 5.09 -13.18
C TYR A 63 11.14 3.67 -12.73
N GLU A 64 12.39 3.45 -12.31
CA GLU A 64 12.91 2.19 -11.76
C GLU A 64 12.51 1.95 -10.30
N TYR A 65 11.75 2.87 -9.68
CA TYR A 65 11.35 2.75 -8.29
C TYR A 65 10.62 1.42 -8.04
N PRO A 66 10.99 0.65 -7.00
CA PRO A 66 10.46 -0.70 -6.76
C PRO A 66 9.10 -0.64 -6.07
N TRP A 67 8.07 -0.27 -6.82
CA TRP A 67 6.69 -0.26 -6.33
C TRP A 67 6.22 -1.66 -5.94
N PHE A 68 5.98 -1.89 -4.64
CA PHE A 68 5.43 -3.15 -4.17
C PHE A 68 3.93 -3.28 -4.49
N GLU A 69 3.50 -4.49 -4.86
CA GLU A 69 2.10 -4.75 -5.20
C GLU A 69 1.23 -4.63 -3.94
N PRO A 70 0.24 -3.72 -3.92
CA PRO A 70 -0.44 -3.30 -2.70
C PRO A 70 -1.25 -4.41 -2.05
N LEU A 71 -1.93 -5.26 -2.82
CA LEU A 71 -2.79 -6.32 -2.26
C LEU A 71 -1.95 -7.43 -1.62
N THR A 72 -0.77 -7.69 -2.18
CA THR A 72 0.22 -8.62 -1.63
C THR A 72 0.81 -8.10 -0.33
N VAL A 73 1.22 -6.82 -0.29
CA VAL A 73 1.70 -6.19 0.96
C VAL A 73 0.60 -6.18 2.01
N LEU A 74 -0.63 -5.78 1.65
CA LEU A 74 -1.77 -5.76 2.57
C LEU A 74 -2.16 -7.16 3.06
N SER A 75 -1.96 -8.22 2.27
CA SER A 75 -2.11 -9.60 2.74
C SER A 75 -1.11 -9.93 3.86
N GLY A 76 0.12 -9.46 3.73
CA GLY A 76 1.13 -9.57 4.78
C GLY A 76 0.77 -8.75 6.03
N VAL A 77 0.24 -7.54 5.83
CA VAL A 77 -0.25 -6.67 6.92
C VAL A 77 -1.38 -7.36 7.69
N ALA A 78 -2.40 -7.89 6.99
CA ALA A 78 -3.50 -8.63 7.58
C ALA A 78 -3.01 -9.78 8.47
N ALA A 79 -1.97 -10.49 8.05
CA ALA A 79 -1.40 -11.61 8.80
C ALA A 79 -0.65 -11.20 10.09
N VAL A 80 -0.31 -9.92 10.26
CA VAL A 80 0.50 -9.45 11.41
C VAL A 80 -0.20 -8.37 12.25
N THR A 81 -1.45 -8.04 11.97
CA THR A 81 -2.25 -7.04 12.70
C THR A 81 -3.63 -7.57 13.04
N SER A 82 -4.26 -7.05 14.10
CA SER A 82 -5.59 -7.53 14.53
C SER A 82 -6.69 -6.47 14.54
N ASN A 83 -6.36 -5.18 14.52
CA ASN A 83 -7.34 -4.09 14.67
C ASN A 83 -7.30 -3.09 13.50
N ILE A 84 -6.14 -2.92 12.88
CA ILE A 84 -5.95 -2.08 11.70
C ILE A 84 -6.85 -2.54 10.56
N LYS A 85 -7.45 -1.57 9.88
CA LYS A 85 -8.16 -1.80 8.64
C LYS A 85 -7.22 -1.59 7.45
N LEU A 86 -7.42 -2.42 6.43
CA LEU A 86 -6.64 -2.38 5.21
C LEU A 86 -7.26 -1.37 4.25
N SER A 87 -6.41 -0.60 3.56
CA SER A 87 -6.85 0.31 2.51
C SER A 87 -5.78 0.45 1.44
N THR A 88 -6.18 0.92 0.27
CA THR A 88 -5.27 1.23 -0.84
C THR A 88 -5.37 2.71 -1.15
N GLY A 89 -4.23 3.38 -1.36
CA GLY A 89 -4.21 4.76 -1.80
C GLY A 89 -4.70 4.88 -3.24
N VAL A 90 -4.38 3.86 -4.03
CA VAL A 90 -4.87 3.61 -5.38
C VAL A 90 -4.72 2.11 -5.66
N VAL A 91 -5.60 1.56 -6.49
CA VAL A 91 -5.37 0.30 -7.21
C VAL A 91 -5.62 0.58 -8.67
N ILE A 92 -4.65 0.27 -9.52
CA ILE A 92 -4.78 0.39 -10.97
C ILE A 92 -5.56 -0.83 -11.46
N ALA A 93 -6.87 -0.81 -11.22
CA ALA A 93 -7.79 -1.90 -11.53
C ALA A 93 -7.74 -2.36 -13.01
N PRO A 94 -7.58 -1.47 -14.02
CA PRO A 94 -7.51 -1.88 -15.42
C PRO A 94 -6.32 -2.79 -15.78
N LEU A 95 -5.27 -2.83 -14.95
CA LEU A 95 -4.11 -3.71 -15.16
C LEU A 95 -4.29 -5.10 -14.52
N ARG A 96 -5.49 -5.42 -14.02
CA ARG A 96 -5.82 -6.69 -13.36
C ARG A 96 -7.09 -7.28 -13.94
N SER A 97 -7.25 -8.61 -13.85
CA SER A 97 -8.53 -9.24 -14.13
C SER A 97 -9.57 -8.79 -13.09
N ALA A 98 -10.69 -8.24 -13.54
CA ALA A 98 -11.72 -7.68 -12.65
C ALA A 98 -12.27 -8.71 -11.66
N VAL A 99 -12.55 -9.94 -12.13
CA VAL A 99 -13.07 -11.03 -11.28
C VAL A 99 -12.02 -11.47 -10.26
N LEU A 100 -10.75 -11.53 -10.67
CA LEU A 100 -9.67 -11.90 -9.76
C LEU A 100 -9.42 -10.81 -8.71
N LEU A 101 -9.40 -9.54 -9.12
CA LEU A 101 -9.28 -8.40 -8.21
C LEU A 101 -10.40 -8.42 -7.16
N ALA A 102 -11.66 -8.60 -7.59
CA ALA A 102 -12.79 -8.72 -6.68
C ALA A 102 -12.62 -9.88 -5.69
N LYS A 103 -12.16 -11.05 -6.16
CA LYS A 103 -11.92 -12.21 -5.29
C LYS A 103 -10.79 -11.97 -4.30
N ILE A 104 -9.71 -11.31 -4.70
CA ILE A 104 -8.59 -10.95 -3.80
C ILE A 104 -9.09 -9.98 -2.72
N CYS A 105 -9.78 -8.90 -3.10
CA CYS A 105 -10.34 -7.95 -2.14
C CYS A 105 -11.33 -8.62 -1.18
N ALA A 106 -12.23 -9.47 -1.68
CA ALA A 106 -13.18 -10.20 -0.84
C ALA A 106 -12.50 -11.22 0.08
N THR A 107 -11.32 -11.74 -0.29
CA THR A 107 -10.53 -12.61 0.58
C THR A 107 -9.86 -11.78 1.68
N LEU A 108 -9.27 -10.64 1.33
CA LEU A 108 -8.69 -9.70 2.30
C LEU A 108 -9.70 -9.13 3.29
N ASP A 109 -10.95 -8.91 2.87
CA ASP A 109 -12.00 -8.35 3.75
C ASP A 109 -12.39 -9.28 4.91
N VAL A 110 -12.08 -10.58 4.80
CA VAL A 110 -12.41 -11.60 5.80
C VAL A 110 -11.18 -12.19 6.51
N LEU A 111 -9.98 -11.75 6.14
CA LEU A 111 -8.73 -12.05 6.86
C LEU A 111 -8.54 -11.01 7.97
#